data_AF-A0A352RT97-F1
#
_entry.id   AF-A0A352RT97-F1
#
_cell.length_a   1.000
_cell.length_b   1.000
_cell.length_c   1.000
_cell.angle_alpha   90.00
_cell.angle_beta   90.00
_cell.angle_gamma   90.00
#
_symmetry.space_group_name_H-M   'P 1'
#
loop_
_entity.id
_entity.type
_entity.pdbx_description
1 polymer ?
#
loop_
_entity_poly.entity_id
_entity_poly.type
_entity_poly.pdbx_seq_one_letter_code
_entity_poly.pdbx_strand_id
1 'polypeptide(L)'
;LWAQGLGRHSEQDMTAMAVQGIKAITDILGDKPYLMGNNPCGADATLFAFAASLLSPVFETPIRAAAESHPNLIAYMARMRARYYPDFQGSGVFASASAATAGRPEAAFGQQ
;
A
#
# COMPACT_ATOMS: atom_id res chain seq x y z
N LEU A 1 -22.84 24.11 8.29
CA LEU A 1 -22.56 22.74 8.77
C LEU A 1 -21.04 22.56 8.80
N TRP A 2 -20.46 22.22 9.95
CA TRP A 2 -19.04 21.81 10.03
C TRP A 2 -18.92 20.31 9.71
N ALA A 3 -17.89 19.93 8.96
CA ALA A 3 -17.63 18.55 8.57
C ALA A 3 -17.40 17.63 9.79
N GLN A 4 -17.43 16.31 9.57
CA GLN A 4 -17.28 15.30 10.63
C GLN A 4 -16.13 14.34 10.31
N GLY A 5 -15.54 13.74 11.34
CA GLY A 5 -14.42 12.80 11.19
C GLY A 5 -13.19 13.43 10.53
N LEU A 6 -12.67 12.78 9.50
CA LEU A 6 -11.54 13.26 8.69
C LEU A 6 -11.80 14.62 8.05
N GLY A 7 -13.06 14.96 7.73
CA GLY A 7 -13.39 16.26 7.15
C GLY A 7 -13.14 17.46 8.06
N ARG A 8 -12.82 17.26 9.35
CA ARG A 8 -12.42 18.33 10.28
C ARG A 8 -10.93 18.68 10.20
N HIS A 9 -10.14 17.84 9.56
CA HIS A 9 -8.70 17.98 9.49
C HIS A 9 -8.30 18.68 8.19
N SER A 10 -7.24 19.48 8.24
CA SER A 10 -6.63 19.98 7.02
C SER A 10 -6.02 18.82 6.21
N GLU A 11 -5.78 19.00 4.92
CA GLU A 11 -5.08 18.01 4.10
C GLU A 11 -3.68 17.69 4.65
N GLN A 12 -3.01 18.69 5.22
CA GLN A 12 -1.72 18.54 5.87
C GLN A 12 -1.82 17.65 7.12
N ASP A 13 -2.82 17.89 7.97
CA ASP A 13 -3.05 17.06 9.17
C ASP A 13 -3.41 15.63 8.79
N MET A 14 -4.29 15.44 7.80
CA MET A 14 -4.64 14.10 7.30
C MET A 14 -3.42 13.36 6.75
N THR A 15 -2.55 14.06 6.00
CA THR A 15 -1.31 13.48 5.48
C THR A 15 -0.37 13.11 6.62
N ALA A 16 -0.16 14.00 7.61
CA ALA A 16 0.69 13.73 8.75
C ALA A 16 0.20 12.53 9.58
N MET A 17 -1.11 12.44 9.82
CA MET A 17 -1.73 11.29 10.49
C MET A 17 -1.50 9.98 9.73
N ALA A 18 -1.66 10.00 8.40
CA ALA A 18 -1.46 8.82 7.57
C ALA A 18 0.02 8.37 7.56
N VAL A 19 0.96 9.32 7.44
CA VAL A 19 2.40 9.05 7.52
C VAL A 19 2.78 8.47 8.87
N GLN A 20 2.23 9.01 9.96
CA GLN A 20 2.44 8.45 11.30
C GLN A 20 1.87 7.03 11.44
N GLY A 21 0.70 6.76 10.84
CA GLY A 21 0.11 5.42 10.79
C GLY A 21 1.00 4.42 10.05
N ILE A 22 1.56 4.80 8.91
CA ILE A 22 2.53 3.99 8.16
C ILE A 22 3.74 3.69 9.04
N LYS A 23 4.32 4.70 9.69
CA LYS A 23 5.46 4.51 10.59
C LYS A 23 5.12 3.54 11.72
N ALA A 24 3.95 3.67 12.34
CA ALA A 24 3.54 2.76 13.41
C ALA A 24 3.44 1.31 12.90
N ILE A 25 2.88 1.10 11.71
CA ILE A 25 2.79 -0.24 11.11
C ILE A 25 4.18 -0.81 10.81
N THR A 26 5.09 0.00 10.27
CA THR A 26 6.45 -0.44 9.92
C THR A 26 7.29 -0.71 11.17
N ASP A 27 7.11 0.08 12.24
CA ASP A 27 7.70 -0.17 13.55
C ASP A 27 7.15 -1.47 14.18
N ILE A 28 5.82 -1.68 14.13
CA ILE A 28 5.17 -2.90 14.63
C ILE A 28 5.67 -4.12 13.85
N LEU A 29 5.78 -4.02 12.53
CA LEU A 29 6.29 -5.10 11.69
C LEU A 29 7.76 -5.40 12.05
N GLY A 30 8.61 -4.38 12.16
CA GLY A 30 10.04 -4.52 12.41
C GLY A 30 10.67 -5.52 11.44
N ASP A 31 11.37 -6.50 11.99
CA ASP A 31 12.00 -7.62 11.25
C ASP A 31 11.12 -8.88 11.19
N LYS A 32 9.87 -8.82 11.70
CA LYS A 32 9.00 -9.99 11.74
C LYS A 32 8.47 -10.32 10.34
N PRO A 33 8.25 -11.61 10.04
CA PRO A 33 7.64 -11.98 8.77
C PRO A 33 6.14 -11.65 8.72
N TYR A 34 5.46 -11.48 9.85
CA TYR A 34 4.05 -11.07 9.92
C TYR A 34 3.83 -10.17 11.15
N LEU A 35 2.74 -9.42 11.20
CA LEU A 35 2.48 -8.43 12.25
C LEU A 35 2.56 -9.03 13.66
N MET A 36 2.08 -10.25 13.81
CA MET A 36 1.97 -10.96 15.09
C MET A 36 3.00 -12.11 15.25
N GLY A 37 4.07 -12.09 14.46
CA GLY A 37 5.18 -13.05 14.59
C GLY A 37 5.37 -13.90 13.33
N ASN A 38 5.50 -15.22 13.50
CA ASN A 38 5.98 -16.13 12.45
C ASN A 38 4.90 -16.64 11.49
N ASN A 39 3.62 -16.52 11.86
CA ASN A 39 2.50 -16.97 11.05
C ASN A 39 1.56 -15.79 10.75
N PRO A 40 0.97 -15.74 9.54
CA PRO A 40 0.00 -14.71 9.20
C PRO A 40 -1.29 -14.91 10.00
N CYS A 41 -1.93 -13.81 10.37
CA CYS A 41 -3.24 -13.79 11.00
C CYS A 41 -4.19 -12.82 10.28
N GLY A 42 -5.40 -12.65 10.81
CA GLY A 42 -6.40 -11.76 10.22
C GLY A 42 -5.91 -10.31 10.06
N ALA A 43 -5.07 -9.82 10.98
CA ALA A 43 -4.49 -8.49 10.89
C ALA A 43 -3.60 -8.35 9.64
N ASP A 44 -2.87 -9.39 9.27
CA ASP A 44 -2.02 -9.38 8.08
C ASP A 44 -2.86 -9.29 6.80
N ALA A 45 -3.99 -10.01 6.74
CA ALA A 45 -4.92 -9.92 5.62
C ALA A 45 -5.51 -8.51 5.47
N THR A 46 -5.89 -7.88 6.59
CA THR A 46 -6.37 -6.49 6.62
C THR A 46 -5.28 -5.53 6.13
N LEU A 47 -4.09 -5.59 6.71
CA LEU A 47 -2.99 -4.72 6.31
C LEU A 47 -2.64 -4.91 4.83
N PHE A 48 -2.58 -6.14 4.36
CA PHE A 48 -2.29 -6.43 2.95
C PHE A 48 -3.29 -5.77 2.00
N ALA A 49 -4.60 -5.86 2.29
CA ALA A 49 -5.62 -5.23 1.46
C ALA A 49 -5.48 -3.70 1.42
N PHE A 50 -5.33 -3.05 2.58
CA PHE A 50 -5.23 -1.58 2.65
C PHE A 50 -3.90 -1.06 2.10
N ALA A 51 -2.78 -1.74 2.40
CA ALA A 51 -1.47 -1.35 1.89
C ALA A 51 -1.40 -1.49 0.36
N ALA A 52 -2.13 -2.44 -0.23
CA ALA A 52 -2.24 -2.53 -1.68
C ALA A 52 -2.94 -1.34 -2.32
N SER A 53 -4.02 -0.85 -1.71
CA SER A 53 -4.69 0.37 -2.16
C SER A 53 -3.78 1.59 -1.99
N LEU A 54 -3.10 1.68 -0.84
CA LEU A 54 -2.17 2.75 -0.52
C LEU A 54 -0.99 2.83 -1.51
N LEU A 55 -0.41 1.70 -1.87
CA LEU A 55 0.75 1.62 -2.77
C LEU A 55 0.35 1.69 -4.26
N SER A 56 -0.94 1.80 -4.58
CA SER A 56 -1.42 1.75 -5.96
C SER A 56 -0.75 2.81 -6.84
N PRO A 57 -0.16 2.42 -7.99
CA PRO A 57 0.52 3.37 -8.86
C PRO A 57 -0.44 4.30 -9.62
N VAL A 58 -1.76 4.07 -9.50
CA VAL A 58 -2.79 4.97 -10.05
C VAL A 58 -2.81 6.29 -9.29
N PHE A 59 -2.37 6.31 -8.03
CA PHE A 59 -2.37 7.51 -7.20
C PHE A 59 -0.93 8.00 -6.98
N GLU A 60 -0.71 9.29 -7.18
CA GLU A 60 0.52 9.98 -6.81
C GLU A 60 0.23 10.86 -5.60
N THR A 61 0.63 10.39 -4.41
CA THR A 61 0.34 11.09 -3.15
C THR A 61 1.56 11.08 -2.22
N PRO A 62 1.70 12.07 -1.34
CA PRO A 62 2.75 12.07 -0.31
C PRO A 62 2.68 10.83 0.60
N ILE A 63 1.48 10.32 0.84
CA ILE A 63 1.24 9.15 1.70
C ILE A 63 1.77 7.88 1.02
N ARG A 64 1.57 7.73 -0.31
CA ARG A 64 2.16 6.63 -1.08
C ARG A 64 3.68 6.69 -1.05
N ALA A 65 4.26 7.86 -1.31
CA ALA A 65 5.72 8.05 -1.28
C ALA A 65 6.31 7.71 0.11
N ALA A 66 5.62 8.08 1.19
CA ALA A 66 6.01 7.71 2.55
C ALA A 66 5.89 6.19 2.82
N ALA A 67 4.94 5.49 2.21
CA ALA A 67 4.84 4.04 2.32
C ALA A 67 5.95 3.33 1.55
N GLU A 68 6.26 3.80 0.33
CA GLU A 68 7.31 3.25 -0.53
C GLU A 68 8.72 3.41 0.07
N SER A 69 8.94 4.40 0.93
CA SER A 69 10.23 4.61 1.60
C SER A 69 10.54 3.60 2.71
N HIS A 70 9.65 2.65 2.99
CA HIS A 70 9.82 1.61 4.01
C HIS A 70 10.04 0.22 3.38
N PRO A 71 11.30 -0.24 3.20
CA PRO A 71 11.60 -1.51 2.53
C PRO A 71 10.99 -2.74 3.22
N ASN A 72 10.84 -2.71 4.55
CA ASN A 72 10.25 -3.82 5.29
C ASN A 72 8.75 -4.02 4.96
N LEU A 73 8.01 -2.93 4.74
CA LEU A 73 6.62 -2.98 4.27
C LEU A 73 6.53 -3.53 2.85
N ILE A 74 7.41 -3.08 1.94
CA ILE A 74 7.46 -3.58 0.56
C ILE A 74 7.78 -5.08 0.52
N ALA A 75 8.77 -5.52 1.30
CA ALA A 75 9.11 -6.94 1.42
C ALA A 75 7.96 -7.76 2.03
N TYR A 76 7.24 -7.20 3.00
CA TYR A 76 6.04 -7.81 3.58
C TYR A 76 4.93 -8.00 2.54
N MET A 77 4.63 -6.97 1.75
CA MET A 77 3.64 -7.04 0.67
C MET A 77 4.01 -8.10 -0.38
N ALA A 78 5.29 -8.17 -0.75
CA ALA A 78 5.79 -9.18 -1.69
C ALA A 78 5.60 -10.61 -1.15
N ARG A 79 5.90 -10.83 0.14
CA ARG A 79 5.72 -12.13 0.81
C ARG A 79 4.25 -12.54 0.90
N MET A 80 3.36 -11.63 1.27
CA MET A 80 1.91 -11.89 1.31
C MET A 80 1.36 -12.23 -0.07
N ARG A 81 1.77 -11.50 -1.11
CA ARG A 81 1.39 -11.80 -2.51
C ARG A 81 1.88 -13.18 -2.93
N ALA A 82 3.16 -13.50 -2.72
CA ALA A 82 3.72 -14.79 -3.12
C ALA A 82 3.02 -15.98 -2.42
N ARG A 83 2.60 -15.80 -1.17
CA ARG A 83 1.95 -16.85 -0.39
C ARG A 83 0.49 -17.09 -0.79
N TYR A 84 -0.29 -16.03 -0.98
CA TYR A 84 -1.74 -16.13 -1.16
C TYR A 84 -2.21 -15.96 -2.60
N TYR A 85 -1.37 -15.35 -3.45
CA TYR A 85 -1.66 -15.03 -4.84
C TYR A 85 -0.49 -15.39 -5.76
N PRO A 86 0.04 -16.64 -5.69
CA PRO A 86 1.24 -17.02 -6.45
C PRO A 86 1.06 -16.88 -7.97
N ASP A 87 -0.15 -17.14 -8.46
CA ASP A 87 -0.48 -17.14 -9.89
C ASP A 87 -1.10 -15.81 -10.37
N PHE A 88 -1.03 -14.74 -9.57
CA PHE A 88 -1.63 -13.47 -9.95
C PHE A 88 -0.86 -12.81 -11.11
N GLN A 89 -1.55 -12.66 -12.24
CA GLN A 89 -1.02 -12.07 -13.48
C GLN A 89 -1.54 -10.65 -13.75
N GLY A 90 -1.82 -9.87 -12.71
CA GLY A 90 -2.27 -8.48 -12.85
C GLY A 90 -1.12 -7.47 -12.91
N SER A 91 -1.49 -6.19 -13.07
CA SER A 91 -0.56 -5.04 -13.00
C SER A 91 -0.69 -4.29 -11.66
N GLY A 92 0.16 -3.29 -11.41
CA GLY A 92 0.10 -2.46 -10.21
C GLY A 92 1.01 -2.93 -9.07
N VAL A 93 0.62 -2.67 -7.80
CA VAL A 93 1.36 -3.08 -6.58
C VAL A 93 1.66 -4.58 -6.54
N PHE A 94 0.84 -5.35 -7.23
CA PHE A 94 0.92 -6.80 -7.30
C PHE A 94 1.52 -7.33 -8.60
N ALA A 95 2.02 -6.45 -9.48
CA ALA A 95 2.70 -6.87 -10.68
C ALA A 95 3.88 -7.79 -10.33
N SER A 96 4.04 -8.88 -11.09
CA SER A 96 5.25 -9.69 -10.96
C SER A 96 6.48 -8.84 -11.33
N ALA A 97 7.64 -9.16 -10.74
CA ALA A 97 8.89 -8.45 -11.05
C ALA A 97 9.23 -8.49 -12.56
N SER A 98 8.71 -9.45 -13.33
CA SER A 98 8.87 -9.52 -14.79
C SER A 98 7.91 -8.61 -15.57
N ALA A 99 6.78 -8.20 -14.98
CA ALA A 99 5.77 -7.37 -15.63
C ALA A 99 6.06 -5.87 -15.57
N ALA A 100 6.98 -5.43 -14.70
CA ALA A 100 7.36 -4.02 -14.56
C ALA A 100 8.05 -3.41 -15.80
N THR A 101 8.49 -4.25 -16.75
CA THR A 101 9.16 -3.80 -18.00
C THR A 101 8.18 -3.58 -19.17
N ALA A 102 6.92 -4.01 -19.05
CA ALA A 102 5.92 -3.79 -20.08
C ALA A 102 5.25 -2.40 -19.86
N GLY A 103 5.80 -1.38 -20.52
CA GLY A 103 5.22 -0.04 -20.57
C GLY A 103 3.72 -0.10 -20.89
N ARG A 104 2.93 0.66 -20.14
CA ARG A 104 1.47 0.67 -20.31
C ARG A 104 1.12 1.46 -21.57
N PRO A 105 0.23 0.96 -22.46
CA PRO A 105 -0.30 1.77 -23.55
C PRO A 105 -1.13 2.94 -22.99
N GLU A 106 -0.91 4.13 -23.55
CA GLU A 106 -1.71 5.34 -23.29
C GLU A 106 -3.20 5.03 -23.46
N ALA A 107 -3.96 5.09 -22.36
CA ALA A 107 -5.40 5.12 -22.45
C ALA A 107 -5.80 6.53 -22.90
N ALA A 108 -6.14 6.66 -24.18
CA ALA A 108 -6.78 7.85 -24.74
C ALA A 108 -8.11 8.08 -24.01
N PHE A 109 -8.11 9.02 -23.05
CA PHE A 109 -9.35 9.57 -22.52
C PHE A 109 -9.92 10.51 -23.59
N GLY A 110 -10.89 10.00 -24.34
CA GLY A 110 -11.72 10.80 -25.24
C GLY A 110 -12.46 11.87 -24.46
N GLN A 111 -12.45 13.09 -25.00
CA GLN A 111 -13.26 14.20 -24.54
C GLN A 111 -14.75 13.83 -24.60
N GLN A 112 -15.46 14.08 -23.51
CA GLN A 112 -16.87 14.48 -23.53
C GLN A 112 -17.05 15.65 -22.57
#